data_AF-A0A7X7FVH5-F1
#
_entry.id   AF-A0A7X7FVH5-F1
#
_cell.length_a   1.000
_cell.length_b   1.000
_cell.length_c   1.000
_cell.angle_alpha   90.00
_cell.angle_beta   90.00
_cell.angle_gamma   90.00
#
_symmetry.space_group_name_H-M   'P 1'
#
loop_
_entity.id
_entity.type
_entity.pdbx_description
1 polymer ?
#
loop_
_entity_poly.entity_id
_entity_poly.type
_entity_poly.pdbx_seq_one_letter_code
_entity_poly.pdbx_strand_id
1 'polypeptide(L)'
;MYVYKFRLLFDDVDDFVRDFEILSKQSFKDFHQCIVKNIKGLNPNELASFHICDRKWNKKQEITLIDMSDDMNQIDNSEDSDDSEDTKLKKPSISMDDAVISDFMDDPHQRIIYEHDFLHLKTFYIELLKSFKALPNIKYPICSYSLGEIP
;
A
#
# COMPACT_ATOMS: atom_id res chain seq x y z
N MET A 1 -2.68 -20.84 -9.09
CA MET A 1 -2.23 -19.57 -8.48
C MET A 1 -3.42 -18.64 -8.44
N TYR A 2 -3.61 -17.91 -7.34
CA TYR A 2 -4.75 -16.99 -7.19
C TYR A 2 -4.33 -15.57 -7.54
N VAL A 3 -5.31 -14.79 -7.97
CA VAL A 3 -5.20 -13.36 -8.29
C VAL A 3 -6.17 -12.62 -7.39
N TYR A 4 -5.70 -11.53 -6.81
CA TYR A 4 -6.49 -10.57 -6.06
C TYR A 4 -6.86 -9.40 -6.97
N LYS A 5 -8.14 -9.03 -6.97
CA LYS A 5 -8.62 -7.82 -7.64
C LYS A 5 -8.87 -6.73 -6.62
N PHE A 6 -8.08 -5.68 -6.71
CA PHE A 6 -8.20 -4.49 -5.88
C PHE A 6 -8.85 -3.37 -6.66
N ARG A 7 -9.73 -2.61 -6.01
CA ARG A 7 -10.17 -1.31 -6.48
C ARG A 7 -9.42 -0.23 -5.74
N LEU A 8 -8.88 0.72 -6.47
CA LEU A 8 -8.16 1.88 -5.96
C LEU A 8 -8.94 3.14 -6.37
N LEU A 9 -9.22 3.97 -5.36
CA LEU A 9 -9.90 5.27 -5.44
C LEU A 9 -8.94 6.35 -4.96
N PHE A 10 -9.12 7.57 -5.43
CA PHE A 10 -8.32 8.73 -5.02
C PHE A 10 -9.19 9.65 -4.16
N ASP A 11 -8.64 10.15 -3.05
CA ASP A 11 -9.41 10.92 -2.06
C ASP A 11 -9.98 12.23 -2.64
N ASP A 12 -9.22 12.89 -3.51
CA ASP A 12 -9.58 14.23 -4.02
C ASP A 12 -10.43 14.22 -5.30
N VAL A 13 -10.70 13.05 -5.89
CA VAL A 13 -11.39 12.93 -7.20
C VAL A 13 -12.38 11.77 -7.21
N ASP A 14 -13.67 12.10 -7.16
CA ASP A 14 -14.78 11.14 -7.07
C ASP A 14 -14.89 10.18 -8.27
N ASP A 15 -14.54 10.62 -9.48
CA ASP A 15 -14.65 9.83 -10.71
C ASP A 15 -13.38 9.03 -11.05
N PHE A 16 -12.37 9.08 -10.17
CA PHE A 16 -11.13 8.34 -10.34
C PHE A 16 -11.26 6.90 -9.82
N VAL A 17 -11.10 5.94 -10.72
CA VAL A 17 -11.13 4.51 -10.38
C VAL A 17 -10.04 3.76 -11.14
N ARG A 18 -9.30 2.90 -10.43
CA ARG A 18 -8.43 1.89 -11.04
C ARG A 18 -8.74 0.52 -10.42
N ASP A 19 -8.92 -0.51 -11.26
CA ASP A 19 -8.96 -1.88 -10.75
C ASP A 19 -7.68 -2.62 -11.13
N PHE A 20 -6.88 -3.01 -10.14
CA PHE A 20 -5.65 -3.77 -10.31
C PHE A 20 -5.87 -5.25 -10.03
N GLU A 21 -5.21 -6.09 -10.82
CA GLU A 21 -5.18 -7.53 -10.62
C GLU A 21 -3.74 -7.98 -10.40
N ILE A 22 -3.51 -8.65 -9.27
CA ILE A 22 -2.17 -9.00 -8.75
C ILE A 22 -2.16 -10.46 -8.31
N LEU A 23 -1.09 -11.20 -8.62
CA LEU A 23 -0.97 -12.58 -8.16
C LEU A 23 -0.69 -12.62 -6.65
N SER A 24 -1.19 -13.66 -5.99
CA SER A 24 -1.06 -13.83 -4.55
C SER A 24 0.39 -13.86 -4.04
N LYS A 25 1.36 -14.27 -4.88
CA LYS A 25 2.78 -14.36 -4.51
C LYS A 25 3.62 -13.14 -4.89
N GLN A 26 3.01 -12.12 -5.50
CA GLN A 26 3.71 -10.88 -5.81
C GLN A 26 3.85 -10.03 -4.56
N SER A 27 4.82 -9.12 -4.58
CA SER A 27 5.08 -8.24 -3.45
C SER A 27 4.29 -6.94 -3.53
N PHE A 28 4.24 -6.20 -2.42
CA PHE A 28 3.70 -4.84 -2.42
C PHE A 28 4.53 -3.89 -3.30
N LYS A 29 5.80 -4.19 -3.56
CA LYS A 29 6.61 -3.43 -4.53
C LYS A 29 6.11 -3.62 -5.96
N ASP A 30 5.76 -4.84 -6.36
CA ASP A 30 5.12 -5.08 -7.67
C ASP A 30 3.82 -4.29 -7.79
N PHE A 31 3.05 -4.19 -6.69
CA PHE A 31 1.83 -3.40 -6.65
C PHE A 31 2.14 -1.90 -6.82
N HIS A 32 3.05 -1.35 -6.02
CA HIS A 32 3.51 0.04 -6.12
C HIS A 32 3.94 0.40 -7.55
N GLN A 33 4.80 -0.42 -8.16
CA GLN A 33 5.26 -0.19 -9.53
C GLN A 33 4.11 -0.22 -10.53
N CYS A 34 3.13 -1.12 -10.34
CA CYS A 34 1.94 -1.17 -11.17
C CYS A 34 1.09 0.11 -11.03
N ILE A 35 0.90 0.60 -9.81
CA ILE A 35 0.15 1.83 -9.52
C ILE A 35 0.83 3.03 -10.21
N VAL A 36 2.10 3.27 -9.89
CA VAL A 36 2.85 4.42 -10.44
C VAL A 36 2.89 4.40 -11.96
N LYS A 37 3.03 3.21 -12.57
CA LYS A 37 3.03 3.07 -14.03
C LYS A 37 1.69 3.40 -14.69
N ASN A 38 0.56 3.18 -14.01
CA ASN A 38 -0.78 3.31 -14.59
C ASN A 38 -1.51 4.61 -14.18
N ILE A 39 -0.94 5.40 -13.27
CA ILE A 39 -1.49 6.69 -12.84
C ILE A 39 -0.52 7.79 -13.26
N LYS A 40 -0.92 8.60 -14.24
CA LYS A 40 -0.16 9.77 -14.67
C LYS A 40 -0.06 10.76 -13.50
N GLY A 41 1.07 11.44 -13.36
CA GLY A 41 1.32 12.40 -12.27
C GLY A 41 1.97 11.79 -11.03
N LEU A 42 2.10 10.47 -10.94
CA LEU A 42 2.92 9.83 -9.91
C LEU A 42 4.37 9.72 -10.37
N ASN A 43 5.30 10.12 -9.50
CA ASN A 43 6.73 10.07 -9.77
C ASN A 43 7.32 8.80 -9.12
N PRO A 44 7.99 7.91 -9.89
CA PRO A 44 8.55 6.66 -9.36
C PRO A 44 9.66 6.83 -8.33
N ASN A 45 10.23 8.04 -8.20
CA ASN A 45 11.30 8.31 -7.24
C ASN A 45 10.78 8.79 -5.88
N GLU A 46 9.47 9.02 -5.74
CA GLU A 46 8.88 9.49 -4.49
C GLU A 46 8.68 8.35 -3.50
N LEU A 47 8.76 8.69 -2.22
CA LEU A 47 8.47 7.75 -1.14
C LEU A 47 6.99 7.36 -1.13
N ALA A 48 6.73 6.14 -0.69
CA ALA A 48 5.39 5.63 -0.56
C ALA A 48 5.27 4.59 0.55
N SER A 49 4.06 4.42 1.08
CA SER A 49 3.73 3.35 2.01
C SER A 49 2.30 2.82 1.80
N PHE A 50 2.12 1.52 2.06
CA PHE A 50 0.81 0.89 2.18
C PHE A 50 0.48 0.70 3.66
N HIS A 51 -0.74 1.02 4.03
CA HIS A 51 -1.27 0.81 5.37
C HIS A 51 -2.41 -0.20 5.33
N ILE A 52 -2.20 -1.37 5.90
CA ILE A 52 -3.27 -2.35 6.09
C ILE A 52 -4.21 -1.81 7.17
N CYS A 53 -5.50 -1.73 6.85
CA CYS A 53 -6.50 -1.07 7.69
C CYS A 53 -7.55 -2.06 8.22
N ASP A 54 -8.26 -1.65 9.28
CA ASP A 54 -9.49 -2.33 9.67
C ASP A 54 -10.71 -1.83 8.87
N ARG A 55 -11.90 -2.37 9.19
CA ARG A 55 -13.19 -2.00 8.56
C ARG A 55 -13.60 -0.54 8.78
N LYS A 56 -12.90 0.22 9.62
CA LYS A 56 -13.12 1.65 9.88
C LYS A 56 -12.00 2.52 9.31
N TRP A 57 -11.15 1.98 8.42
CA TRP A 57 -9.98 2.67 7.86
C TRP A 57 -8.90 3.05 8.88
N ASN A 58 -8.88 2.43 10.08
CA ASN A 58 -7.78 2.66 11.01
C ASN A 58 -6.54 1.89 10.56
N LYS A 59 -5.41 2.60 10.39
CA LYS A 59 -4.10 2.03 10.04
C LYS A 59 -3.63 1.05 11.13
N LYS A 60 -3.30 -0.19 10.76
CA LYS A 60 -2.84 -1.24 11.69
C LYS A 60 -1.39 -1.64 11.48
N GLN A 61 -1.01 -1.81 10.22
CA GLN A 61 0.32 -2.25 9.80
C GLN A 61 0.77 -1.39 8.63
N GLU A 62 2.02 -0.94 8.66
CA GLU A 62 2.63 -0.16 7.58
C GLU A 62 3.65 -1.03 6.82
N ILE A 63 3.66 -0.86 5.50
CA ILE A 63 4.59 -1.48 4.55
C ILE A 63 5.22 -0.35 3.74
N THR A 64 6.52 -0.12 3.90
CA THR A 64 7.23 1.06 3.37
C THR A 64 8.07 0.72 2.13
N LEU A 65 8.20 1.68 1.21
CA LEU A 65 9.00 1.49 -0.01
C LEU A 65 10.50 1.36 0.30
N ILE A 66 10.98 2.16 1.25
CA ILE A 66 12.34 2.08 1.78
C ILE A 66 12.26 1.41 3.15
N ASP A 67 13.21 0.51 3.39
CA ASP A 67 13.37 -0.09 4.70
C ASP A 67 13.87 0.97 5.68
N MET A 68 12.99 1.42 6.58
CA MET A 68 13.33 2.34 7.66
C MET A 68 13.66 1.59 8.96
N SER A 69 13.74 0.25 8.92
CA SER A 69 14.05 -0.55 10.11
C SER A 69 15.52 -0.45 10.54
N ASP A 70 16.44 -0.14 9.61
CA ASP A 70 17.87 0.00 9.90
C ASP A 70 18.20 1.23 10.77
N ASP A 71 17.38 2.30 10.72
CA ASP A 71 17.58 3.50 11.54
C ASP A 71 17.07 3.34 12.99
N MET A 72 16.28 2.30 13.28
CA MET A 72 15.74 2.04 14.62
C MET A 72 16.70 1.28 15.55
N ASN A 73 17.85 0.79 15.04
CA ASN A 73 18.86 0.10 15.86
C ASN A 73 19.83 1.06 16.60
N GLN A 74 19.60 2.39 16.57
CA GLN A 74 20.48 3.39 17.20
C GLN A 74 19.78 4.43 18.10
N ILE A 75 18.55 4.20 18.57
CA ILE A 75 17.94 5.05 19.60
C ILE A 75 17.44 4.19 20.76
N ASP A 76 18.39 3.63 21.50
CA ASP A 76 18.23 3.30 22.91
C ASP A 76 19.38 3.96 23.67
N ASN A 77 19.05 4.64 24.78
CA ASN A 77 19.89 5.36 25.76
C ASN A 77 19.83 6.91 25.73
N SER A 78 18.63 7.49 25.78
CA SER A 78 18.44 8.71 26.58
C SER A 78 17.17 8.59 27.39
N GLU A 79 17.33 8.10 28.62
CA GLU A 79 16.41 8.40 29.72
C GLU A 79 16.41 9.93 29.89
N ASP A 80 15.36 10.61 29.45
CA ASP A 80 15.01 11.90 30.02
C ASP A 80 13.50 12.12 29.91
N SER A 81 12.95 12.37 31.09
CA SER A 81 11.54 12.50 31.43
C SER A 81 10.97 13.80 30.86
N ASP A 82 9.79 13.75 30.23
CA ASP A 82 8.76 14.79 30.38
C ASP A 82 7.44 14.35 29.69
N ASP A 83 6.33 14.58 30.41
CA ASP A 83 4.96 14.11 30.16
C ASP A 83 4.38 14.50 28.78
N SER A 84 4.49 13.62 27.79
CA SER A 84 3.53 13.54 26.68
C SER A 84 3.26 12.07 26.32
N GLU A 85 2.01 11.65 26.48
CA GLU A 85 1.54 10.27 26.49
C GLU A 85 1.42 9.65 25.08
N ASP A 86 2.45 9.78 24.23
CA ASP A 86 2.43 9.25 22.86
C ASP A 86 3.81 8.78 22.34
N THR A 87 4.68 8.27 23.20
CA THR A 87 5.80 7.40 22.79
C THR A 87 5.27 6.00 22.42
N LYS A 88 4.40 5.94 21.41
CA LYS A 88 4.08 4.67 20.74
C LYS A 88 5.37 4.16 20.13
N LEU A 89 5.85 3.04 20.66
CA LEU A 89 6.79 2.15 19.98
C LEU A 89 6.38 2.08 18.50
N LYS A 90 7.13 2.73 17.61
CA LYS A 90 6.89 2.63 16.17
C LYS A 90 7.02 1.15 15.83
N LYS A 91 5.90 0.54 15.43
CA LYS A 91 5.89 -0.85 14.96
C LYS A 91 6.96 -1.00 13.87
N PRO A 92 7.65 -2.14 13.78
CA PRO A 92 8.59 -2.37 12.70
C PRO A 92 7.87 -2.21 11.35
N SER A 93 8.34 -1.27 10.54
CA SER A 93 7.91 -1.11 9.15
C SER A 93 8.47 -2.26 8.33
N ILE A 94 7.63 -2.89 7.52
CA ILE A 94 8.03 -3.99 6.64
C ILE A 94 8.36 -3.40 5.27
N SER A 95 9.47 -3.80 4.64
CA SER A 95 9.77 -3.37 3.27
C SER A 95 8.77 -3.93 2.25
N MET A 96 8.38 -3.11 1.26
CA MET A 96 7.53 -3.52 0.14
C MET A 96 8.11 -4.67 -0.69
N ASP A 97 9.44 -4.83 -0.71
CA ASP A 97 10.12 -5.93 -1.41
C ASP A 97 9.79 -7.29 -0.77
N ASP A 98 9.84 -7.35 0.56
CA ASP A 98 9.67 -8.58 1.34
C ASP A 98 8.21 -8.86 1.71
N ALA A 99 7.34 -7.86 1.61
CA ALA A 99 5.92 -8.01 1.89
C ALA A 99 5.20 -8.67 0.71
N VAL A 100 4.87 -9.96 0.82
CA VAL A 100 4.07 -10.70 -0.17
C VAL A 100 2.57 -10.43 0.03
N ILE A 101 1.83 -10.19 -1.05
CA ILE A 101 0.42 -9.81 -1.00
C ILE A 101 -0.44 -10.83 -0.22
N SER A 102 -0.23 -12.14 -0.41
CA SER A 102 -1.00 -13.16 0.31
C SER A 102 -0.86 -13.13 1.82
N ASP A 103 0.23 -12.57 2.33
CA ASP A 103 0.55 -12.61 3.77
C ASP A 103 -0.22 -11.53 4.55
N PHE A 104 -0.87 -10.61 3.84
CA PHE A 104 -1.64 -9.51 4.42
C PHE A 104 -3.12 -9.53 4.01
N MET A 105 -3.53 -10.48 3.17
CA MET A 105 -4.89 -10.54 2.60
C MET A 105 -5.67 -11.73 3.18
N ASP A 106 -6.37 -11.48 4.30
CA ASP A 106 -7.07 -12.53 5.05
C ASP A 106 -8.61 -12.41 5.04
N ASP A 107 -9.18 -11.22 4.78
CA ASP A 107 -10.63 -10.95 4.80
C ASP A 107 -11.10 -10.45 3.42
N PRO A 108 -12.20 -10.98 2.85
CA PRO A 108 -12.97 -10.25 1.85
C PRO A 108 -13.22 -8.80 2.28
N HIS A 109 -13.06 -7.83 1.37
CA HIS A 109 -13.17 -6.39 1.68
C HIS A 109 -12.06 -5.83 2.58
N GLN A 110 -10.90 -6.50 2.65
CA GLN A 110 -9.70 -5.94 3.26
C GLN A 110 -9.41 -4.55 2.67
N ARG A 111 -9.15 -3.58 3.56
CA ARG A 111 -8.92 -2.17 3.22
C ARG A 111 -7.45 -1.82 3.38
N ILE A 112 -6.94 -1.02 2.46
CA ILE A 112 -5.56 -0.56 2.43
C ILE A 112 -5.56 0.92 2.06
N ILE A 113 -4.79 1.74 2.77
CA ILE A 113 -4.50 3.12 2.35
C ILE A 113 -3.12 3.13 1.72
N TYR A 114 -3.00 3.66 0.51
CA TYR A 114 -1.74 3.86 -0.18
C TYR A 114 -1.41 5.35 -0.20
N GLU A 115 -0.29 5.72 0.39
CA GLU A 115 0.21 7.09 0.44
C GLU A 115 1.45 7.20 -0.44
N HIS A 116 1.50 8.23 -1.28
CA HIS A 116 2.58 8.49 -2.22
C HIS A 116 2.96 9.97 -2.16
N ASP A 117 4.27 10.26 -2.23
CA ASP A 117 4.85 11.61 -2.19
C ASP A 117 4.55 12.33 -0.87
N PHE A 118 5.39 12.14 0.15
CA PHE A 118 5.17 12.73 1.48
C PHE A 118 5.31 14.27 1.52
N LEU A 119 5.79 14.91 0.46
CA LEU A 119 5.83 16.37 0.34
C LEU A 119 4.50 16.91 -0.23
N HIS A 120 3.92 16.20 -1.20
CA HIS A 120 2.62 16.51 -1.79
C HIS A 120 1.73 15.26 -1.74
N LEU A 121 1.26 14.97 -0.52
CA LEU A 121 0.61 13.71 -0.15
C LEU A 121 -0.57 13.39 -1.07
N LYS A 122 -0.44 12.26 -1.78
CA LYS A 122 -1.53 11.67 -2.56
C LYS A 122 -2.00 10.41 -1.83
N THR A 123 -3.24 10.46 -1.36
CA THR A 123 -3.86 9.38 -0.59
C THR A 123 -4.84 8.61 -1.46
N PHE A 124 -4.61 7.30 -1.57
CA PHE A 124 -5.47 6.39 -2.31
C PHE A 124 -6.09 5.35 -1.38
N TYR A 125 -7.38 5.11 -1.56
CA TYR A 125 -8.13 4.09 -0.83
C TYR A 125 -8.26 2.85 -1.68
N ILE A 126 -7.82 1.72 -1.14
CA ILE A 126 -7.80 0.44 -1.85
C ILE A 126 -8.67 -0.57 -1.09
N GLU A 127 -9.52 -1.27 -1.83
CA GLU A 127 -10.37 -2.35 -1.31
C GLU A 127 -10.17 -3.64 -2.11
N LEU A 128 -10.03 -4.77 -1.42
CA LEU A 128 -10.05 -6.08 -2.03
C LEU A 128 -11.48 -6.45 -2.46
N LEU A 129 -11.74 -6.46 -3.76
CA LEU A 129 -13.05 -6.81 -4.30
C LEU A 129 -13.31 -8.31 -4.31
N LYS A 130 -12.34 -9.09 -4.80
CA LYS A 130 -12.45 -10.55 -4.93
C LYS A 130 -11.11 -11.20 -5.20
N SER A 131 -11.05 -12.52 -5.00
CA SER A 131 -9.99 -13.38 -5.49
C SER A 131 -10.52 -14.39 -6.51
N PHE A 132 -9.68 -14.80 -7.46
CA PHE A 132 -10.04 -15.80 -8.48
C PHE A 132 -8.79 -16.54 -8.98
N LYS A 133 -8.98 -17.63 -9.75
CA LYS A 133 -7.85 -18.37 -10.33
C LYS A 133 -7.22 -17.56 -11.47
N ALA A 134 -5.89 -17.48 -11.48
CA ALA A 134 -5.14 -16.83 -12.56
C ALA A 134 -5.55 -17.38 -13.93
N LEU A 135 -5.77 -16.47 -14.88
CA LEU A 135 -6.10 -16.83 -16.26
C LEU A 135 -4.82 -17.21 -17.03
N PRO A 136 -4.90 -18.19 -17.94
CA PRO A 136 -3.75 -18.54 -18.78
C PRO A 136 -3.35 -17.35 -19.67
N ASN A 137 -2.04 -17.22 -19.93
CA ASN A 137 -1.46 -16.21 -20.83
C ASN A 137 -1.63 -14.73 -20.42
N ILE A 138 -2.05 -14.45 -19.17
CA ILE A 138 -2.04 -13.10 -18.62
C ILE A 138 -0.78 -12.90 -17.77
N LYS A 139 -0.07 -11.79 -18.00
CA LYS A 139 1.08 -11.36 -17.19
C LYS A 139 0.64 -10.34 -16.15
N TYR A 140 0.56 -10.76 -14.89
CA TYR A 140 0.27 -9.89 -13.75
C TYR A 140 1.56 -9.19 -13.26
N PRO A 141 1.47 -8.01 -12.64
CA PRO A 141 0.26 -7.29 -12.28
C PRO A 141 -0.31 -6.48 -13.46
N ILE A 142 -1.63 -6.28 -13.51
CA ILE A 142 -2.28 -5.48 -14.57
C ILE A 142 -3.29 -4.48 -14.00
N CYS A 143 -3.44 -3.35 -14.69
CA CYS A 143 -4.60 -2.47 -14.52
C CYS A 143 -5.73 -2.97 -15.44
N SER A 144 -6.70 -3.66 -14.85
CA SER A 144 -7.84 -4.26 -15.57
C SER A 144 -8.96 -3.27 -15.90
N TYR A 145 -9.02 -2.14 -15.18
CA TYR A 145 -9.99 -1.07 -15.39
C TYR A 145 -9.37 0.28 -15.02
N SER A 146 -9.74 1.33 -15.75
CA SER A 146 -9.25 2.70 -15.54
C SER A 146 -10.30 3.73 -15.96
N LEU A 147 -10.63 4.65 -15.06
CA LEU A 147 -11.53 5.80 -15.26
C LEU A 147 -11.01 7.04 -14.52
N GLY A 148 -11.14 8.22 -15.11
CA GLY A 148 -10.69 9.48 -14.51
C GLY A 148 -9.16 9.68 -14.56
N GLU A 149 -8.73 10.91 -14.29
CA GLU A 149 -7.33 11.32 -14.13
C GLU A 149 -7.18 12.10 -12.81
N ILE A 150 -5.99 12.05 -12.21
CA ILE A 150 -5.67 12.89 -11.05
C ILE A 150 -5.12 14.25 -11.54
N PRO A 151 -5.21 15.32 -10.72
CA PRO A 151 -4.74 16.67 -11.10
C PRO A 151 -3.23 16.76 -11.35
#